data_AF-A0A7H8IYT8-F1
#
_entry.id   AF-A0A7H8IYT8-F1
#
_cell.length_a   1.000
_cell.length_b   1.000
_cell.length_c   1.000
_cell.angle_alpha   90.00
_cell.angle_beta   90.00
_cell.angle_gamma   90.00
#
_symmetry.space_group_name_H-M   'P 1'
#
loop_
_entity.id
_entity.type
_entity.pdbx_description
1 polymer ?
#
loop_
_entity_poly.entity_id
_entity_poly.type
_entity_poly.pdbx_seq_one_letter_code
_entity_poly.pdbx_strand_id
1 'polypeptide(L)'
;MRIPPAVAAAEEAAGMLDERERERAARFRHPTLRERYVASHVGLRTLLGGYLGTGPAEVEFTRDTCGMPDCDEPHGRPALAGDPTLCFSLSHAGDAALYAVAGVTVGADIEQREPRREGTRLTGLIGQLHSGERAAIDALPEDLREEAFLSCWVRKEAYLKGIGTGLPGGLRTHHVGLAEGLAPADAPPGPDGWALADVDAPPGYHAAVAVRGDQVPAVTVGGLLLG
;
A
#
# COMPACT_ATOMS: atom_id res chain seq x y z
N MET A 1 -17.83 7.24 -2.58
CA MET A 1 -18.16 7.21 -1.14
C MET A 1 -17.78 8.57 -0.55
N ARG A 2 -18.65 9.28 0.17
CA ARG A 2 -18.34 10.61 0.75
C ARG A 2 -18.16 10.47 2.25
N ILE A 3 -17.01 10.87 2.79
CA ILE A 3 -16.75 11.00 4.24
C ILE A 3 -17.22 12.41 4.68
N PRO A 4 -17.84 12.59 5.87
CA PRO A 4 -18.31 13.89 6.35
C PRO A 4 -17.15 14.89 6.60
N PRO A 5 -17.42 16.22 6.64
CA PRO A 5 -16.40 17.25 6.83
C PRO A 5 -15.88 17.38 8.28
N ALA A 6 -14.60 17.79 8.39
CA ALA A 6 -13.64 17.53 9.48
C ALA A 6 -14.03 17.80 10.95
N VAL A 7 -14.98 18.68 11.28
CA VAL A 7 -15.26 19.06 12.69
C VAL A 7 -16.45 18.28 13.28
N ALA A 8 -17.53 18.10 12.52
CA ALA A 8 -18.59 17.15 12.87
C ALA A 8 -18.15 15.70 12.60
N ALA A 9 -17.26 15.50 11.61
CA ALA A 9 -16.66 14.22 11.32
C ALA A 9 -15.72 13.71 12.41
N ALA A 10 -15.11 14.55 13.26
CA ALA A 10 -14.08 14.07 14.18
C ALA A 10 -14.63 13.16 15.28
N GLU A 11 -15.79 13.50 15.88
CA GLU A 11 -16.44 12.66 16.90
C GLU A 11 -17.12 11.44 16.27
N GLU A 12 -17.81 11.61 15.14
CA GLU A 12 -18.37 10.49 14.38
C GLU A 12 -17.28 9.52 13.89
N ALA A 13 -16.16 10.03 13.40
CA ALA A 13 -14.98 9.24 13.01
C ALA A 13 -14.35 8.54 14.21
N ALA A 14 -14.23 9.21 15.35
CA ALA A 14 -13.70 8.60 16.57
C ALA A 14 -14.58 7.45 17.07
N GLY A 15 -15.90 7.55 16.87
CA GLY A 15 -16.86 6.48 17.15
C GLY A 15 -16.78 5.30 16.19
N MET A 16 -16.18 5.47 15.01
CA MET A 16 -15.96 4.39 14.04
C MET A 16 -14.69 3.58 14.29
N LEU A 17 -13.65 4.19 14.89
CA LEU A 17 -12.39 3.50 15.19
C LEU A 17 -12.55 2.53 16.38
N ASP A 18 -11.76 1.47 16.43
CA ASP A 18 -11.60 0.66 17.64
C ASP A 18 -10.64 1.30 18.65
N GLU A 19 -10.47 0.65 19.81
CA GLU A 19 -9.59 1.15 20.86
C GLU A 19 -8.12 1.19 20.43
N ARG A 20 -7.64 0.19 19.67
CA ARG A 20 -6.24 0.13 19.23
C ARG A 20 -5.93 1.24 18.23
N GLU A 21 -6.86 1.52 17.33
CA GLU A 21 -6.77 2.62 16.37
C GLU A 21 -6.84 3.97 17.07
N ARG A 22 -7.74 4.16 18.05
CA ARG A 22 -7.80 5.39 18.86
C ARG A 22 -6.50 5.63 19.63
N GLU A 23 -5.97 4.61 20.29
CA GLU A 23 -4.68 4.68 20.98
C GLU A 23 -3.55 5.01 20.00
N ARG A 24 -3.53 4.39 18.82
CA ARG A 24 -2.52 4.66 17.79
C ARG A 24 -2.61 6.10 17.28
N ALA A 25 -3.82 6.59 17.01
CA ALA A 25 -4.07 7.96 16.60
C ALA A 25 -3.57 8.96 17.65
N ALA A 26 -3.79 8.69 18.94
CA ALA A 26 -3.36 9.54 20.05
C ALA A 26 -1.83 9.62 20.21
N ARG A 27 -1.07 8.65 19.70
CA ARG A 27 0.41 8.64 19.77
C ARG A 27 1.07 9.58 18.75
N PHE A 28 0.35 10.03 17.71
CA PHE A 28 0.90 10.98 16.75
C PHE A 28 1.04 12.37 17.38
N ARG A 29 2.27 12.88 17.40
CA ARG A 29 2.56 14.23 17.93
C ARG A 29 2.12 15.35 16.99
N HIS A 30 2.16 15.10 15.68
CA HIS A 30 1.76 16.06 14.66
C HIS A 30 0.26 15.91 14.35
N PRO A 31 -0.56 16.97 14.49
CA PRO A 31 -1.99 16.92 14.23
C PRO A 31 -2.33 16.38 12.84
N THR A 32 -1.63 16.84 11.80
CA THR A 32 -1.85 16.40 10.42
C THR A 32 -1.61 14.89 10.23
N LEU A 33 -0.60 14.31 10.89
CA LEU A 33 -0.39 12.85 10.83
C LEU A 33 -1.51 12.08 11.53
N ARG A 34 -2.01 12.62 12.65
CA ARG A 34 -3.16 12.07 13.37
C ARG A 34 -4.41 12.12 12.51
N GLU A 35 -4.69 13.26 11.87
CA GLU A 35 -5.85 13.46 10.99
C GLU A 35 -5.81 12.49 9.80
N ARG A 36 -4.67 12.38 9.12
CA ARG A 36 -4.47 11.43 8.01
C ARG A 36 -4.66 9.98 8.44
N TYR A 37 -4.15 9.61 9.61
CA TYR A 37 -4.34 8.28 10.19
C TYR A 37 -5.83 8.00 10.45
N VAL A 38 -6.52 8.92 11.13
CA VAL A 38 -7.96 8.77 11.45
C VAL A 38 -8.79 8.68 10.18
N ALA A 39 -8.57 9.60 9.24
CA ALA A 39 -9.34 9.64 8.00
C ALA A 39 -9.12 8.39 7.13
N SER A 40 -7.88 7.89 7.05
CA SER A 40 -7.61 6.65 6.32
C SER A 40 -8.27 5.42 6.95
N HIS A 41 -8.26 5.30 8.27
CA HIS A 41 -8.85 4.13 8.96
C HIS A 41 -10.38 4.18 8.97
N VAL A 42 -10.96 5.37 9.10
CA VAL A 42 -12.41 5.58 8.92
C VAL A 42 -12.82 5.23 7.49
N GLY A 43 -12.07 5.68 6.49
CA GLY A 43 -12.31 5.32 5.09
C GLY A 43 -12.27 3.81 4.87
N LEU A 44 -11.25 3.14 5.40
CA LEU A 44 -11.11 1.67 5.33
C LEU A 44 -12.29 0.95 5.99
N ARG A 45 -12.62 1.31 7.23
CA ARG A 45 -13.74 0.71 7.97
C ARG A 45 -15.07 0.90 7.26
N THR A 46 -15.30 2.08 6.70
CA THR A 46 -16.54 2.35 5.98
C THR A 46 -16.60 1.51 4.69
N LEU A 47 -15.48 1.41 3.96
CA LEU A 47 -15.39 0.59 2.76
C LEU A 47 -15.68 -0.89 3.07
N LEU A 48 -15.00 -1.44 4.08
CA LEU A 48 -15.15 -2.84 4.47
C LEU A 48 -16.51 -3.14 5.08
N GLY A 49 -17.07 -2.23 5.87
CA GLY A 49 -18.45 -2.34 6.36
C GLY A 49 -19.45 -2.44 5.22
N GLY A 50 -19.22 -1.71 4.12
CA GLY A 50 -20.02 -1.84 2.90
C GLY A 50 -19.95 -3.23 2.24
N TYR A 51 -18.78 -3.88 2.23
CA TYR A 51 -18.63 -5.26 1.75
C TYR A 51 -19.26 -6.29 2.69
N LEU A 52 -19.17 -6.06 4.00
CA LEU A 52 -19.64 -6.98 5.03
C LEU A 52 -21.12 -6.80 5.37
N GLY A 53 -21.74 -5.69 4.95
CA GLY A 53 -23.11 -5.33 5.33
C GLY A 53 -23.23 -4.91 6.80
N THR A 54 -22.16 -4.41 7.41
CA THR A 54 -22.10 -4.00 8.83
C THR A 54 -21.78 -2.51 8.96
N GLY A 55 -21.97 -1.96 10.17
CA GLY A 55 -21.51 -0.59 10.47
C GLY A 55 -19.97 -0.49 10.48
N PRO A 56 -19.37 0.67 10.15
CA PRO A 56 -17.91 0.84 10.17
C PRO A 56 -17.27 0.53 11.53
N ALA A 57 -17.97 0.82 12.63
CA ALA A 57 -17.52 0.53 13.99
C ALA A 57 -17.54 -0.98 14.34
N GLU A 58 -18.35 -1.76 13.61
CA GLU A 58 -18.53 -3.20 13.82
C GLU A 58 -17.52 -4.04 13.02
N VAL A 59 -16.72 -3.41 12.15
CA VAL A 59 -15.64 -4.10 11.44
C VAL A 59 -14.55 -4.48 12.43
N GLU A 60 -14.34 -5.78 12.61
CA GLU A 60 -13.31 -6.32 13.50
C GLU A 60 -12.06 -6.75 12.72
N PHE A 61 -10.95 -6.10 13.04
CA PHE A 61 -9.64 -6.43 12.48
C PHE A 61 -8.91 -7.47 13.32
N THR A 62 -8.31 -8.44 12.64
CA THR A 62 -7.34 -9.39 13.17
C THR A 62 -6.02 -9.26 12.41
N ARG A 63 -5.06 -10.15 12.69
CA ARG A 63 -3.82 -10.27 11.93
C ARG A 63 -3.57 -11.73 11.54
N ASP A 64 -3.06 -11.89 10.33
CA ASP A 64 -2.47 -13.15 9.89
C ASP A 64 -1.20 -13.46 10.68
N THR A 65 -0.75 -14.71 10.61
CA THR A 65 0.61 -15.09 10.96
C THR A 65 1.62 -14.28 10.13
N CYS A 66 2.76 -13.95 10.73
CA CYS A 66 3.85 -13.28 10.04
C CYS A 66 4.24 -14.04 8.75
N GLY A 67 4.46 -13.30 7.66
CA GLY A 67 4.91 -13.91 6.40
C GLY A 67 6.41 -14.21 6.34
N MET A 68 7.18 -13.83 7.37
CA MET A 68 8.62 -14.08 7.42
C MET A 68 8.90 -15.58 7.65
N PRO A 69 9.95 -16.14 7.03
CA PRO A 69 10.44 -17.46 7.41
C PRO A 69 10.73 -17.52 8.91
N ASP A 70 10.40 -18.65 9.53
CA ASP A 70 10.68 -18.95 10.94
C ASP A 70 10.02 -17.98 11.95
N CYS A 71 8.89 -17.37 11.58
CA CYS A 71 8.11 -16.49 12.45
C CYS A 71 6.63 -16.86 12.44
N ASP A 72 6.16 -17.49 13.52
CA ASP A 72 4.75 -17.92 13.67
C ASP A 72 3.90 -16.93 14.50
N GLU A 73 4.41 -15.72 14.73
CA GLU A 73 3.75 -14.71 15.56
C GLU A 73 2.60 -14.01 14.80
N PRO A 74 1.51 -13.61 15.49
CA PRO A 74 0.30 -13.02 14.90
C PRO A 74 0.46 -11.52 14.60
N HIS A 75 1.54 -11.17 13.92
CA HIS A 75 1.86 -9.79 13.52
C HIS A 75 2.02 -9.64 12.00
N GLY A 76 1.45 -10.56 11.22
CA GLY A 76 1.38 -10.47 9.78
C GLY A 76 0.39 -9.40 9.30
N ARG A 77 -0.18 -9.64 8.13
CA ARG A 77 -1.06 -8.69 7.45
C ARG A 77 -2.33 -8.44 8.27
N PRO A 78 -2.89 -7.22 8.26
CA PRO A 78 -4.25 -6.99 8.72
C PRO A 78 -5.23 -7.89 7.97
N ALA A 79 -6.19 -8.46 8.70
CA ALA A 79 -7.24 -9.33 8.16
C ALA A 79 -8.56 -9.06 8.87
N LEU A 80 -9.66 -9.65 8.38
CA LEU A 80 -10.99 -9.55 8.96
C LEU A 80 -11.29 -10.77 9.85
N ALA A 81 -11.83 -10.55 11.05
CA ALA A 81 -12.14 -11.66 11.97
C ALA A 81 -13.32 -12.54 11.50
N GLY A 82 -14.25 -11.98 10.71
CA GLY A 82 -15.52 -12.63 10.33
C GLY A 82 -15.62 -13.15 8.89
N ASP A 83 -14.68 -12.81 8.01
CA ASP A 83 -14.69 -13.25 6.61
C ASP A 83 -13.26 -13.49 6.11
N PRO A 84 -12.79 -14.75 6.02
CA PRO A 84 -11.45 -15.06 5.54
C PRO A 84 -11.31 -14.96 4.02
N THR A 85 -12.41 -14.77 3.29
CA THR A 85 -12.40 -14.68 1.82
C THR A 85 -12.12 -13.27 1.34
N LEU A 86 -12.47 -12.26 2.15
CA LEU A 86 -12.23 -10.85 1.83
C LEU A 86 -10.88 -10.39 2.37
N CYS A 87 -9.92 -10.23 1.46
CA CYS A 87 -8.59 -9.67 1.76
C CYS A 87 -8.57 -8.17 1.47
N PHE A 88 -7.75 -7.43 2.21
CA PHE A 88 -7.56 -6.01 1.97
C PHE A 88 -6.13 -5.54 2.23
N SER A 89 -5.80 -4.37 1.71
CA SER A 89 -4.56 -3.66 2.00
C SER A 89 -4.82 -2.16 2.05
N LEU A 90 -4.13 -1.48 2.96
CA LEU A 90 -4.17 -0.02 3.13
C LEU A 90 -2.74 0.51 3.00
N SER A 91 -2.58 1.54 2.15
CA SER A 91 -1.39 2.39 2.16
C SER A 91 -1.79 3.86 2.12
N HIS A 92 -0.93 4.74 2.63
CA HIS A 92 -1.15 6.17 2.58
C HIS A 92 0.18 6.90 2.41
N ALA A 93 0.17 7.96 1.63
CA ALA A 93 1.29 8.87 1.47
C ALA A 93 0.74 10.28 1.36
N GLY A 94 1.40 11.26 1.98
CA GLY A 94 0.91 12.63 2.01
C GLY A 94 -0.57 12.70 2.39
N ASP A 95 -1.38 13.26 1.49
CA ASP A 95 -2.83 13.44 1.63
C ASP A 95 -3.65 12.39 0.85
N ALA A 96 -3.02 11.31 0.40
CA ALA A 96 -3.67 10.24 -0.34
C ALA A 96 -3.68 8.94 0.49
N ALA A 97 -4.81 8.23 0.41
CA ALA A 97 -4.95 6.87 0.91
C ALA A 97 -5.39 5.94 -0.23
N LEU A 98 -4.79 4.77 -0.29
CA LEU A 98 -5.10 3.70 -1.23
C LEU A 98 -5.64 2.50 -0.46
N TYR A 99 -6.81 2.03 -0.89
CA TYR A 99 -7.43 0.81 -0.39
C TYR A 99 -7.51 -0.20 -1.53
N ALA A 100 -7.03 -1.41 -1.29
CA ALA A 100 -7.29 -2.55 -2.16
C ALA A 100 -8.13 -3.57 -1.41
N VAL A 101 -9.16 -4.10 -2.06
CA VAL A 101 -10.05 -5.13 -1.51
C VAL A 101 -10.25 -6.19 -2.60
N ALA A 102 -10.09 -7.47 -2.25
CA ALA A 102 -10.19 -8.57 -3.19
C ALA A 102 -10.62 -9.87 -2.51
N GLY A 103 -11.20 -10.79 -3.29
CA GLY A 103 -11.51 -12.17 -2.85
C GLY A 103 -10.29 -13.09 -2.74
N VAL A 104 -9.10 -12.54 -2.95
CA VAL A 104 -7.81 -13.19 -2.86
C VAL A 104 -6.82 -12.24 -2.20
N THR A 105 -5.74 -12.79 -1.68
CA THR A 105 -4.65 -12.01 -1.09
C THR A 105 -4.23 -10.84 -2.00
N VAL A 106 -4.19 -9.64 -1.39
CA VAL A 106 -3.82 -8.40 -2.08
C VAL A 106 -2.93 -7.54 -1.18
N GLY A 107 -1.97 -6.85 -1.80
CA GLY A 107 -1.19 -5.79 -1.21
C GLY A 107 -1.27 -4.54 -2.06
N ALA A 108 -1.20 -3.37 -1.42
CA ALA A 108 -1.27 -2.09 -2.11
C ALA A 108 -0.26 -1.11 -1.54
N ASP A 109 0.27 -0.26 -2.40
CA ASP A 109 1.14 0.82 -1.97
C ASP A 109 0.94 2.10 -2.79
N ILE A 110 1.16 3.23 -2.12
CA ILE A 110 1.12 4.56 -2.70
C ILE A 110 2.24 5.38 -2.08
N GLU A 111 2.98 6.10 -2.91
CA GLU A 111 4.06 6.98 -2.48
C GLU A 111 3.90 8.36 -3.11
N GLN A 112 4.23 9.39 -2.33
CA GLN A 112 4.27 10.76 -2.81
C GLN A 112 5.66 11.05 -3.36
N ARG A 113 5.74 11.58 -4.58
CA ARG A 113 6.96 12.17 -5.10
C ARG A 113 7.23 13.47 -4.33
N GLU A 114 7.99 13.37 -3.24
CA GLU A 114 8.51 14.57 -2.58
C GLU A 114 9.57 15.24 -3.48
N PRO A 115 9.59 16.57 -3.59
CA PRO A 115 10.73 17.28 -4.16
C PRO A 115 11.97 16.85 -3.37
N ARG A 116 12.96 16.27 -4.05
CA ARG A 116 14.17 15.76 -3.40
C ARG A 116 14.71 16.80 -2.42
N ARG A 117 14.75 16.43 -1.13
CA ARG A 117 15.64 17.13 -0.19
C ARG A 117 17.06 16.86 -0.67
N GLU A 118 17.82 17.92 -0.84
CA GLU A 118 19.22 17.88 -1.22
C GLU A 118 19.95 16.89 -0.28
N GLY A 119 20.46 15.78 -0.81
CA GLY A 119 21.24 14.79 -0.05
C GLY A 119 20.70 13.35 0.03
N THR A 120 19.42 13.07 -0.28
CA THR A 120 18.98 11.67 -0.41
C THR A 120 19.49 11.12 -1.74
N ARG A 121 20.58 10.34 -1.71
CA ARG A 121 21.13 9.72 -2.93
C ARG A 121 20.20 8.61 -3.39
N LEU A 122 19.32 8.91 -4.35
CA LEU A 122 18.49 7.93 -5.08
C LEU A 122 19.29 6.66 -5.42
N THR A 123 20.53 6.81 -5.84
CA THR A 123 21.48 5.72 -6.13
C THR A 123 21.65 4.72 -4.97
N GLY A 124 21.65 5.19 -3.71
CA GLY A 124 21.76 4.33 -2.53
C GLY A 124 20.50 3.49 -2.29
N LEU A 125 19.32 4.04 -2.57
CA LEU A 125 18.05 3.30 -2.50
C LEU A 125 17.92 2.31 -3.65
N ILE A 126 18.27 2.72 -4.88
CA ILE A 126 18.35 1.81 -6.04
C ILE A 126 19.31 0.64 -5.75
N GLY A 127 20.41 0.89 -5.04
CA GLY A 127 21.37 -0.14 -4.62
C GLY A 127 20.79 -1.24 -3.72
N GLN A 128 19.62 -1.00 -3.10
CA GLN A 128 18.90 -1.97 -2.27
C GLN A 128 17.84 -2.77 -3.04
N LEU A 129 17.63 -2.49 -4.32
CA LEU A 129 16.70 -3.24 -5.17
C LEU A 129 17.33 -4.56 -5.66
N HIS A 130 16.49 -5.42 -6.25
CA HIS A 130 16.97 -6.62 -6.92
C HIS A 130 17.93 -6.23 -8.06
N SER A 131 18.91 -7.09 -8.36
CA SER A 131 19.95 -6.78 -9.36
C SER A 131 19.37 -6.49 -10.74
N GLY A 132 18.32 -7.22 -11.14
CA GLY A 132 17.61 -6.99 -12.40
C GLY A 132 16.94 -5.61 -12.48
N GLU A 133 16.29 -5.16 -11.41
CA GLU A 133 15.63 -3.84 -11.38
C GLU A 133 16.65 -2.72 -11.38
N ARG A 134 17.74 -2.87 -10.60
CA ARG A 134 18.85 -1.92 -10.62
C ARG A 134 19.41 -1.76 -12.03
N ALA A 135 19.70 -2.89 -12.70
CA ALA A 135 20.22 -2.86 -14.06
C ALA A 135 19.23 -2.20 -15.04
N ALA A 136 17.93 -2.49 -14.92
CA ALA A 136 16.90 -1.87 -15.74
C ALA A 136 16.82 -0.35 -15.52
N ILE A 137 16.85 0.11 -14.26
CA ILE A 137 16.83 1.55 -13.93
C ILE A 137 18.11 2.24 -14.43
N ASP A 138 19.28 1.63 -14.24
CA ASP A 138 20.56 2.20 -14.67
C ASP A 138 20.68 2.31 -16.19
N ALA A 139 19.94 1.49 -16.95
CA ALA A 139 19.89 1.54 -18.41
C ALA A 139 19.02 2.69 -18.95
N LEU A 140 18.16 3.29 -18.11
CA LEU A 140 17.29 4.40 -18.52
C LEU A 140 18.05 5.74 -18.59
N PRO A 141 17.56 6.67 -19.45
CA PRO A 141 17.90 8.09 -19.36
C PRO A 141 17.77 8.62 -17.92
N GLU A 142 18.69 9.51 -17.53
CA GLU A 142 18.80 10.00 -16.14
C GLU A 142 17.50 10.61 -15.60
N ASP A 143 16.75 11.30 -16.47
CA ASP A 143 15.47 11.93 -16.18
C ASP A 143 14.33 10.93 -15.89
N LEU A 144 14.44 9.70 -16.39
CA LEU A 144 13.45 8.62 -16.15
C LEU A 144 13.78 7.74 -14.94
N ARG A 145 15.01 7.81 -14.40
CA ARG A 145 15.44 6.88 -13.33
C ARG A 145 14.69 7.06 -12.03
N GLU A 146 14.30 8.29 -11.71
CA GLU A 146 13.51 8.56 -10.51
C GLU A 146 12.11 7.95 -10.61
N GLU A 147 11.45 8.16 -11.74
CA GLU A 147 10.13 7.60 -11.99
C GLU A 147 10.16 6.08 -12.00
N ALA A 148 11.16 5.48 -12.64
CA ALA A 148 11.37 4.04 -12.65
C ALA A 148 11.64 3.47 -11.25
N PHE A 149 12.44 4.17 -10.44
CA PHE A 149 12.66 3.79 -9.05
C PHE A 149 11.37 3.85 -8.24
N LEU A 150 10.59 4.94 -8.33
CA LEU A 150 9.35 5.10 -7.57
C LEU A 150 8.33 4.04 -7.96
N SER A 151 8.15 3.75 -9.26
CA SER A 151 7.30 2.64 -9.72
C SER A 151 7.77 1.29 -9.18
N CYS A 152 9.08 1.00 -9.26
CA CYS A 152 9.63 -0.24 -8.70
C CYS A 152 9.39 -0.33 -7.19
N TRP A 153 9.53 0.78 -6.48
CA TRP A 153 9.37 0.87 -5.03
C TRP A 153 7.95 0.53 -4.61
N VAL A 154 6.94 1.22 -5.19
CA VAL A 154 5.53 0.96 -4.84
C VAL A 154 5.11 -0.47 -5.21
N ARG A 155 5.62 -1.02 -6.31
CA ARG A 155 5.41 -2.43 -6.68
C ARG A 155 6.01 -3.39 -5.65
N LYS A 156 7.22 -3.11 -5.14
CA LYS A 156 7.85 -3.92 -4.10
C LYS A 156 7.07 -3.86 -2.80
N GLU A 157 6.73 -2.66 -2.33
CA GLU A 157 5.96 -2.47 -1.11
C GLU A 157 4.60 -3.16 -1.19
N ALA A 158 3.89 -3.00 -2.31
CA ALA A 158 2.63 -3.70 -2.56
C ALA A 158 2.80 -5.22 -2.48
N TYR A 159 3.83 -5.77 -3.14
CA TYR A 159 4.12 -7.21 -3.08
C TYR A 159 4.49 -7.69 -1.67
N LEU A 160 5.39 -6.99 -0.97
CA LEU A 160 5.84 -7.33 0.38
C LEU A 160 4.72 -7.25 1.43
N LYS A 161 3.81 -6.27 1.28
CA LYS A 161 2.55 -6.20 2.04
C LYS A 161 1.65 -7.37 1.69
N GLY A 162 1.56 -7.72 0.41
CA GLY A 162 0.79 -8.86 -0.07
C GLY A 162 1.24 -10.20 0.52
N ILE A 163 2.54 -10.48 0.57
CA ILE A 163 3.08 -11.72 1.17
C ILE A 163 3.20 -11.65 2.70
N GLY A 164 3.01 -10.47 3.30
CA GLY A 164 2.98 -10.31 4.76
C GLY A 164 4.33 -10.27 5.45
N THR A 165 5.42 -10.05 4.70
CA THR A 165 6.78 -9.96 5.24
C THR A 165 7.18 -8.53 5.59
N GLY A 166 6.54 -7.53 4.96
CA GLY A 166 6.95 -6.13 5.03
C GLY A 166 8.37 -5.90 4.50
N LEU A 167 8.94 -4.72 4.76
CA LEU A 167 10.31 -4.37 4.35
C LEU A 167 11.39 -5.37 4.82
N PRO A 168 11.30 -5.99 6.03
CA PRO A 168 12.24 -7.04 6.44
C PRO A 168 12.26 -8.26 5.51
N GLY A 169 11.20 -8.50 4.74
CA GLY A 169 11.14 -9.54 3.71
C GLY A 169 12.13 -9.37 2.56
N GLY A 170 12.74 -8.18 2.46
CA GLY A 170 13.89 -7.92 1.61
C GLY A 170 13.53 -7.25 0.29
N LEU A 171 14.07 -6.06 0.08
CA LEU A 171 13.98 -5.37 -1.21
C LEU A 171 14.86 -6.02 -2.29
N ARG A 172 15.87 -6.82 -1.90
CA ARG A 172 16.82 -7.46 -2.81
C ARG A 172 16.40 -8.86 -3.28
N THR A 173 15.46 -9.48 -2.58
CA THR A 173 15.12 -10.91 -2.70
C THR A 173 14.11 -11.18 -3.80
N HIS A 174 13.21 -10.24 -4.06
CA HIS A 174 12.10 -10.42 -5.01
C HIS A 174 12.26 -9.47 -6.19
N HIS A 175 12.11 -9.98 -7.42
CA HIS A 175 12.02 -9.16 -8.62
C HIS A 175 10.55 -8.84 -8.93
N VAL A 176 10.21 -7.56 -9.06
CA VAL A 176 8.84 -7.07 -9.33
C VAL A 176 8.72 -6.25 -10.62
N GLY A 177 9.85 -6.02 -11.30
CA GLY A 177 9.92 -5.24 -12.54
C GLY A 177 9.59 -3.75 -12.36
N LEU A 178 9.45 -3.06 -13.49
CA LEU A 178 9.13 -1.62 -13.59
C LEU A 178 7.79 -1.41 -14.28
N ALA A 179 7.21 -0.20 -14.17
CA ALA A 179 6.01 0.21 -14.91
C ALA A 179 6.08 -0.10 -16.41
N GLU A 180 4.92 -0.33 -17.02
CA GLU A 180 4.78 -0.44 -18.47
C GLU A 180 5.34 0.83 -19.13
N GLY A 181 6.21 0.66 -20.13
CA GLY A 181 6.93 1.76 -20.79
C GLY A 181 8.30 2.11 -20.17
N LEU A 182 8.57 1.70 -18.94
CA LEU A 182 9.90 1.80 -18.30
C LEU A 182 10.61 0.45 -18.23
N ALA A 183 9.85 -0.64 -18.29
CA ALA A 183 10.40 -2.00 -18.31
C ALA A 183 11.13 -2.31 -19.64
N PRO A 184 12.27 -3.03 -19.59
CA PRO A 184 12.88 -3.63 -20.78
C PRO A 184 11.92 -4.60 -21.48
N ALA A 185 12.06 -4.76 -22.79
CA ALA A 185 11.23 -5.70 -23.57
C ALA A 185 11.42 -7.16 -23.16
N ASP A 186 12.60 -7.51 -22.64
CA ASP A 186 13.00 -8.83 -22.14
C ASP A 186 13.02 -8.89 -20.61
N ALA A 187 12.26 -8.00 -19.94
CA ALA A 187 12.16 -7.99 -18.49
C ALA A 187 11.77 -9.37 -17.95
N PRO A 188 12.44 -9.87 -16.89
CA PRO A 188 12.03 -11.12 -16.28
C PRO A 188 10.61 -10.97 -15.72
N PRO A 189 9.86 -12.08 -15.64
CA PRO A 189 8.53 -12.04 -15.06
C PRO A 189 8.58 -11.54 -13.60
N GLY A 190 7.42 -11.09 -13.12
CA GLY A 190 7.20 -10.83 -11.70
C GLY A 190 7.32 -12.11 -10.85
N PRO A 191 7.09 -12.00 -9.53
CA PRO A 191 7.14 -13.14 -8.65
C PRO A 191 6.04 -14.16 -8.99
N ASP A 192 6.38 -15.45 -8.95
CA ASP A 192 5.47 -16.55 -9.31
C ASP A 192 4.16 -16.50 -8.50
N GLY A 193 3.03 -16.66 -9.19
CA GLY A 193 1.70 -16.66 -8.58
C GLY A 193 1.22 -15.28 -8.12
N TRP A 194 1.83 -14.21 -8.62
CA TRP A 194 1.44 -12.83 -8.32
C TRP A 194 1.37 -11.98 -9.59
N ALA A 195 0.28 -11.24 -9.70
CA ALA A 195 0.12 -10.20 -10.70
C ALA A 195 0.32 -8.83 -10.04
N LEU A 196 1.10 -7.97 -10.68
CA LEU A 196 1.31 -6.58 -10.25
C LEU A 196 0.75 -5.62 -11.29
N ALA A 197 0.18 -4.52 -10.83
CA ALA A 197 -0.31 -3.45 -11.66
C ALA A 197 0.02 -2.10 -11.02
N ASP A 198 0.52 -1.15 -11.80
CA ASP A 198 0.45 0.26 -11.42
C ASP A 198 -1.01 0.72 -11.52
N VAL A 199 -1.43 1.63 -10.64
CA VAL A 199 -2.79 2.14 -10.60
C VAL A 199 -2.78 3.66 -10.70
N ASP A 200 -3.79 4.22 -11.38
CA ASP A 200 -3.92 5.66 -11.52
C ASP A 200 -3.94 6.33 -10.14
N ALA A 201 -3.01 7.25 -9.94
CA ALA A 201 -2.84 8.00 -8.71
C ALA A 201 -2.98 9.51 -8.98
N PRO A 202 -3.30 10.32 -7.95
CA PRO A 202 -3.31 11.78 -8.10
C PRO A 202 -1.94 12.30 -8.58
N PRO A 203 -1.89 13.48 -9.23
CA PRO A 203 -0.63 14.07 -9.66
C PRO A 203 0.40 14.16 -8.52
N GLY A 204 1.62 13.69 -8.78
CA GLY A 204 2.68 13.64 -7.77
C GLY A 204 2.66 12.40 -6.87
N TYR A 205 1.80 11.43 -7.15
CA TYR A 205 1.78 10.14 -6.48
C TYR A 205 2.03 8.99 -7.46
N HIS A 206 2.64 7.92 -6.97
CA HIS A 206 2.74 6.63 -7.66
C HIS A 206 2.04 5.59 -6.81
N ALA A 207 1.34 4.67 -7.44
CA ALA A 207 0.62 3.63 -6.72
C ALA A 207 0.67 2.31 -7.48
N ALA A 208 0.70 1.22 -6.73
CA ALA A 208 0.64 -0.13 -7.29
C ALA A 208 -0.15 -1.08 -6.39
N VAL A 209 -0.65 -2.14 -7.01
CA VAL A 209 -1.26 -3.29 -6.33
C VAL A 209 -0.54 -4.58 -6.73
N ALA A 210 -0.47 -5.50 -5.79
CA ALA A 210 -0.02 -6.87 -6.01
C ALA A 210 -1.14 -7.81 -5.58
N VAL A 211 -1.58 -8.69 -6.47
CA VAL A 211 -2.70 -9.61 -6.23
C VAL A 211 -2.22 -11.04 -6.46
N ARG A 212 -2.60 -11.95 -5.55
CA ARG A 212 -2.25 -13.36 -5.70
C ARG A 212 -3.09 -14.00 -6.81
N GLY A 213 -2.39 -14.60 -7.77
CA GLY A 213 -2.96 -15.18 -8.98
C GLY A 213 -2.22 -14.71 -10.24
N ASP A 214 -2.54 -15.32 -11.38
CA ASP A 214 -1.82 -15.12 -12.64
C ASP A 214 -2.45 -14.05 -13.54
N GLN A 215 -3.47 -13.35 -13.07
CA GLN A 215 -4.23 -12.37 -13.85
C GLN A 215 -4.10 -10.99 -13.23
N VAL A 216 -3.74 -10.01 -14.07
CA VAL A 216 -3.73 -8.60 -13.69
C VAL A 216 -5.15 -8.21 -13.28
N PRO A 217 -5.37 -7.71 -12.05
CA PRO A 217 -6.71 -7.40 -11.57
C PRO A 217 -7.35 -6.29 -12.41
N ALA A 218 -8.66 -6.39 -12.65
CA ALA A 218 -9.43 -5.23 -13.07
C ALA A 218 -9.49 -4.23 -11.90
N VAL A 219 -8.63 -3.22 -11.93
CA VAL A 219 -8.57 -2.21 -10.88
C VAL A 219 -9.68 -1.20 -11.08
N THR A 220 -10.60 -1.10 -10.12
CA THR A 220 -11.54 0.03 -10.04
C THR A 220 -10.99 1.03 -9.04
N VAL A 221 -10.48 2.17 -9.52
CA VAL A 221 -9.96 3.22 -8.66
C VAL A 221 -11.13 4.04 -8.08
N GLY A 222 -11.38 3.88 -6.78
CA GLY A 222 -12.25 4.75 -6.00
C GLY A 222 -11.42 5.61 -5.06
N GLY A 223 -11.00 6.80 -5.50
CA GLY A 223 -10.14 7.69 -4.71
C GLY A 223 -10.91 8.70 -3.87
N LEU A 224 -10.42 8.96 -2.66
CA LEU A 224 -10.76 10.15 -1.86
C LEU A 224 -9.45 10.89 -1.55
N LEU A 225 -9.40 12.18 -1.84
CA LEU A 225 -8.30 13.04 -1.36
C LEU A 225 -8.62 13.44 0.07
N LEU A 226 -7.64 13.31 0.97
CA LEU A 226 -7.72 13.85 2.32
C LEU A 226 -7.54 15.37 2.19
N GLY A 227 -8.65 16.11 2.21
CA GLY A 227 -8.67 17.57 2.04
C GLY A 227 -8.29 18.33 3.31
#